data_AF-A0AAD6UUK2-F1
#
_entry.id   AF-A0AAD6UUK2-F1
#
_cell.length_a   1.000
_cell.length_b   1.000
_cell.length_c   1.000
_cell.angle_alpha   90.00
_cell.angle_beta   90.00
_cell.angle_gamma   90.00
#
_symmetry.space_group_name_H-M   'P 1'
#
loop_
_entity.id
_entity.type
_entity.pdbx_description
1 polymer ?
#
loop_
_entity_poly.entity_id
_entity_poly.type
_entity_poly.pdbx_seq_one_letter_code
_entity_poly.pdbx_strand_id
1 'polypeptide(L)'
;SVQEIERRMLIQERWTSEGNDWKDAAELTSNRRYRRAVDNLEFLVLKRLFELTKMNKSGLGKLRRHIAKALQVRSKAIRAALARYNSAAAALQPPQISMSWADVIDYAFLAHFDILRDPEGSAALRAWSDPLARALMDGHFKIQRAKEEIKRLNIEIRRFVTYM
;
A
#
# COMPACT_ATOMS: atom_id res chain seq x y z
N SER A 1 -28.75 4.40 29.69
CA SER A 1 -29.44 4.07 28.43
C SER A 1 -28.90 4.94 27.30
N VAL A 2 -28.94 4.51 26.03
CA VAL A 2 -28.51 5.32 24.87
C VAL A 2 -29.21 6.70 24.86
N GLN A 3 -30.50 6.72 25.23
CA GLN A 3 -31.32 7.94 25.35
C GLN A 3 -30.78 8.96 26.36
N GLU A 4 -30.10 8.49 27.41
CA GLU A 4 -29.60 9.36 28.48
C GLU A 4 -28.25 10.00 28.10
N ILE A 5 -27.48 9.31 27.27
CA ILE A 5 -26.26 9.85 26.67
C ILE A 5 -26.63 10.90 25.61
N GLU A 6 -27.63 10.62 24.76
CA GLU A 6 -28.15 11.58 23.78
C GLU A 6 -28.65 12.86 24.44
N ARG A 7 -29.38 12.73 25.56
CA ARG A 7 -29.89 13.88 26.33
C ARG A 7 -28.76 14.71 26.94
N ARG A 8 -27.68 14.07 27.42
CA ARG A 8 -26.47 14.75 27.92
C ARG A 8 -25.67 15.44 26.82
N MET A 9 -25.69 14.90 25.60
CA MET A 9 -25.00 15.46 24.44
C MET A 9 -25.86 16.46 23.64
N LEU A 10 -27.06 16.80 24.12
CA LEU A 10 -27.98 17.75 23.49
C LEU A 10 -28.34 17.39 22.04
N ILE A 11 -28.36 16.10 21.71
CA ILE A 11 -28.72 15.62 20.37
C ILE A 11 -30.24 15.72 20.24
N GLN A 12 -30.71 16.67 19.42
CA GLN A 12 -32.14 16.94 19.26
C GLN A 12 -32.81 16.05 18.20
N GLU A 13 -32.10 15.74 17.11
CA GLU A 13 -32.58 14.85 16.06
C GLU A 13 -31.60 13.69 15.85
N ARG A 14 -32.15 12.48 15.75
CA ARG A 14 -31.37 11.31 15.36
C ARG A 14 -31.19 11.29 13.85
N TRP A 15 -30.00 10.92 13.40
CA TRP A 15 -29.74 10.70 11.98
C TRP A 15 -30.69 9.65 11.42
N THR A 16 -31.40 10.01 10.36
CA THR A 16 -32.27 9.13 9.59
C THR A 16 -31.57 8.72 8.30
N SER A 17 -32.00 7.61 7.70
CA SER A 17 -31.38 7.09 6.48
C SER A 17 -31.43 8.04 5.28
N GLU A 18 -32.29 9.05 5.33
CA GLU A 18 -32.49 10.03 4.26
C GLU A 18 -31.70 11.33 4.48
N GLY A 19 -31.25 11.58 5.71
CA GLY A 19 -30.49 12.77 6.08
C GLY A 19 -29.10 12.82 5.42
N ASN A 20 -28.64 14.01 5.07
CA ASN A 20 -27.34 14.19 4.41
C ASN A 20 -26.20 13.68 5.29
N ASP A 21 -26.24 13.98 6.59
CA ASP A 21 -25.26 13.50 7.57
C ASP A 21 -25.10 11.97 7.57
N TRP A 22 -26.20 11.23 7.36
CA TRP A 22 -26.14 9.78 7.29
C TRP A 22 -25.50 9.28 5.99
N LYS A 23 -25.80 9.93 4.87
CA LYS A 23 -25.19 9.63 3.57
C LYS A 23 -23.70 9.94 3.60
N ASP A 24 -23.30 11.09 4.14
CA ASP A 24 -21.90 11.51 4.29
C ASP A 24 -21.14 10.53 5.18
N ALA A 25 -21.74 10.10 6.30
CA ALA A 25 -21.14 9.10 7.20
C ALA A 25 -21.04 7.71 6.55
N ALA A 26 -22.03 7.31 5.75
CA ALA A 26 -22.02 6.07 4.99
C ALA A 26 -20.92 6.08 3.92
N GLU A 27 -20.73 7.20 3.21
CA GLU A 27 -19.66 7.40 2.25
C GLU A 27 -18.29 7.34 2.93
N LEU A 28 -18.09 8.07 4.03
CA LEU A 28 -16.85 8.06 4.83
C LEU A 28 -16.49 6.63 5.28
N THR A 29 -17.50 5.88 5.74
CA THR A 29 -17.31 4.49 6.18
C THR A 29 -16.91 3.57 5.04
N SER A 30 -17.52 3.76 3.86
CA SER A 30 -17.22 2.99 2.64
C SER A 30 -15.80 3.29 2.14
N ASN A 31 -15.43 4.58 2.07
CA ASN A 31 -14.08 5.03 1.74
C ASN A 31 -13.03 4.47 2.72
N ARG A 32 -13.32 4.49 4.03
CA ARG A 32 -12.42 3.92 5.05
C ARG A 32 -12.27 2.40 4.90
N ARG A 33 -13.35 1.69 4.56
CA ARG A 33 -13.33 0.24 4.32
C ARG A 33 -12.49 -0.10 3.09
N TYR A 34 -12.63 0.68 2.02
CA TYR A 34 -11.82 0.56 0.82
C TYR A 34 -10.33 0.79 1.11
N ARG A 35 -9.95 1.92 1.73
CA ARG A 35 -8.55 2.22 2.07
C ARG A 35 -7.92 1.12 2.93
N ARG A 36 -8.63 0.62 3.95
CA ARG A 36 -8.16 -0.52 4.77
C ARG A 36 -7.99 -1.80 3.96
N ALA A 37 -8.83 -2.04 2.96
CA ALA A 37 -8.69 -3.21 2.09
C ALA A 37 -7.44 -3.09 1.20
N VAL A 38 -7.16 -1.90 0.68
CA VAL A 38 -5.92 -1.57 -0.05
C VAL A 38 -4.69 -1.79 0.84
N ASP A 39 -4.65 -1.18 2.03
CA ASP A 39 -3.52 -1.28 2.96
C ASP A 39 -3.22 -2.74 3.35
N ASN A 40 -4.27 -3.51 3.63
CA ASN A 40 -4.11 -4.91 3.99
C ASN A 40 -3.62 -5.76 2.81
N LEU A 41 -4.07 -5.47 1.59
CA LEU A 41 -3.59 -6.16 0.40
C LEU A 41 -2.12 -5.85 0.14
N GLU A 42 -1.73 -4.57 0.16
CA GLU A 42 -0.35 -4.11 0.03
C GLU A 42 0.57 -4.77 1.06
N PHE A 43 0.19 -4.72 2.34
CA PHE A 43 0.97 -5.30 3.42
C PHE A 43 1.23 -6.79 3.21
N LEU A 44 0.22 -7.57 2.81
CA LEU A 44 0.38 -9.01 2.57
C LEU A 44 1.28 -9.29 1.37
N VAL A 45 1.19 -8.48 0.32
CA VAL A 45 2.01 -8.58 -0.88
C VAL A 45 3.48 -8.27 -0.56
N LEU A 46 3.75 -7.16 0.13
CA LEU A 46 5.10 -6.82 0.60
C LEU A 46 5.68 -7.91 1.49
N LYS A 47 4.90 -8.42 2.45
CA LYS A 47 5.34 -9.51 3.32
C LYS A 47 5.69 -10.77 2.52
N ARG A 48 4.95 -11.09 1.45
CA ARG A 48 5.28 -12.19 0.54
C ARG A 48 6.58 -11.93 -0.24
N LEU A 49 6.80 -10.71 -0.74
CA LEU A 49 8.05 -10.34 -1.40
C LEU A 49 9.26 -10.54 -0.47
N PHE A 50 9.18 -10.04 0.77
CA PHE A 50 10.25 -10.25 1.77
C PHE A 50 10.52 -11.72 2.06
N GLU A 51 9.49 -12.57 2.07
CA GLU A 51 9.68 -14.02 2.22
C GLU A 51 10.34 -14.67 1.02
N LEU A 52 10.00 -14.26 -0.20
CA LEU A 52 10.68 -14.73 -1.42
C LEU A 52 12.15 -14.32 -1.41
N THR A 53 12.46 -13.07 -1.03
CA THR A 53 13.85 -12.61 -0.88
C THR A 53 14.60 -13.44 0.16
N LYS A 54 13.94 -13.80 1.28
CA LYS A 54 14.54 -14.70 2.29
C LYS A 54 14.77 -16.09 1.70
N MET A 55 13.81 -16.65 0.97
CA MET A 55 13.92 -17.99 0.40
C MET A 55 15.14 -18.14 -0.54
N ASN A 56 15.47 -17.08 -1.27
CA ASN A 56 16.59 -17.04 -2.20
C ASN A 56 17.99 -16.98 -1.54
N LYS A 57 18.09 -16.80 -0.22
CA LYS A 57 19.38 -16.81 0.48
C LYS A 57 19.93 -18.24 0.66
N SER A 58 21.26 -18.39 0.53
CA SER A 58 21.96 -19.64 0.85
C SER A 58 22.02 -19.86 2.37
N GLY A 59 22.25 -21.10 2.81
CA GLY A 59 22.38 -21.44 4.25
C GLY A 59 21.07 -21.65 5.04
N LEU A 60 19.92 -21.60 4.38
CA LEU A 60 18.61 -21.77 5.03
C LEU A 60 18.14 -23.23 4.95
N GLY A 61 18.63 -24.11 5.82
CA GLY A 61 18.25 -25.54 5.84
C GLY A 61 16.78 -25.79 6.18
N LYS A 62 16.48 -26.21 7.42
CA LYS A 62 15.09 -26.48 7.88
C LYS A 62 14.17 -25.25 7.74
N LEU A 63 14.73 -24.04 7.82
CA LEU A 63 14.00 -22.77 7.68
C LEU A 63 13.35 -22.60 6.30
N ARG A 64 13.91 -23.17 5.21
CA ARG A 64 13.28 -23.12 3.88
C ARG A 64 11.90 -23.77 3.85
N ARG A 65 11.68 -24.87 4.58
CA ARG A 65 10.36 -25.53 4.64
C ARG A 65 9.32 -24.64 5.32
N HIS A 66 9.71 -23.93 6.38
CA HIS A 66 8.83 -22.97 7.06
C HIS A 66 8.50 -21.79 6.17
N ILE A 67 9.48 -21.26 5.43
CA ILE A 67 9.26 -20.18 4.44
C ILE A 67 8.32 -20.66 3.34
N ALA A 68 8.51 -21.87 2.79
CA ALA A 68 7.63 -22.41 1.76
C ALA A 68 6.17 -22.56 2.25
N LYS A 69 5.96 -23.06 3.48
CA LYS A 69 4.63 -23.12 4.11
C LYS A 69 4.04 -21.71 4.31
N ALA A 70 4.84 -20.77 4.80
CA ALA A 70 4.40 -19.39 5.00
C ALA A 70 4.00 -18.72 3.67
N LEU A 71 4.73 -18.98 2.59
CA LEU A 71 4.40 -18.51 1.24
C LEU A 71 3.07 -19.08 0.73
N GLN A 72 2.80 -20.37 0.94
CA GLN A 72 1.52 -20.98 0.58
C GLN A 72 0.35 -20.36 1.35
N VAL A 73 0.50 -20.24 2.68
CA VAL A 73 -0.50 -19.60 3.54
C VAL A 73 -0.75 -18.16 3.10
N ARG A 74 0.32 -17.41 2.81
CA ARG A 74 0.17 -16.01 2.39
C ARG A 74 -0.44 -15.87 1.00
N SER A 75 -0.15 -16.77 0.06
CA SER A 75 -0.84 -16.76 -1.23
C SER A 75 -2.36 -16.90 -1.08
N LYS A 76 -2.83 -17.76 -0.16
CA LYS A 76 -4.27 -17.84 0.17
C LYS A 76 -4.79 -16.55 0.81
N ALA A 77 -4.04 -15.97 1.75
CA ALA A 77 -4.40 -14.72 2.40
C ALA A 77 -4.49 -13.54 1.42
N ILE A 78 -3.58 -13.43 0.45
CA ILE A 78 -3.61 -12.40 -0.59
C ILE A 78 -4.85 -12.57 -1.47
N ARG A 79 -5.22 -13.80 -1.86
CA ARG A 79 -6.46 -14.04 -2.65
C ARG A 79 -7.70 -13.56 -1.89
N ALA A 80 -7.78 -13.87 -0.60
CA ALA A 80 -8.89 -13.41 0.24
C ALA A 80 -8.88 -11.87 0.41
N ALA A 81 -7.70 -11.26 0.58
CA ALA A 81 -7.57 -9.81 0.65
C ALA A 81 -7.96 -9.13 -0.67
N LEU A 82 -7.60 -9.71 -1.82
CA LEU A 82 -7.98 -9.24 -3.14
C LEU A 82 -9.50 -9.28 -3.34
N ALA A 83 -10.16 -10.37 -2.93
CA ALA A 83 -11.61 -10.46 -2.96
C ALA A 83 -12.27 -9.37 -2.09
N ARG A 84 -11.73 -9.11 -0.90
CA ARG A 84 -12.19 -8.02 -0.02
C ARG A 84 -11.98 -6.65 -0.65
N TYR A 85 -10.84 -6.42 -1.28
CA TYR A 85 -10.57 -5.20 -2.04
C TYR A 85 -11.61 -5.02 -3.16
N ASN A 86 -11.79 -6.02 -4.03
CA ASN A 86 -12.74 -5.93 -5.15
C ASN A 86 -14.18 -5.69 -4.66
N SER A 87 -14.58 -6.31 -3.55
CA SER A 87 -15.90 -6.07 -2.95
C SER A 87 -16.05 -4.64 -2.39
N ALA A 88 -14.99 -4.06 -1.83
CA ALA A 88 -15.01 -2.70 -1.30
C ALA A 88 -14.93 -1.66 -2.44
N ALA A 89 -14.15 -1.95 -3.49
CA ALA A 89 -14.03 -1.13 -4.69
C ALA A 89 -15.38 -0.99 -5.42
N ALA A 90 -16.12 -2.09 -5.55
CA ALA A 90 -17.45 -2.10 -6.17
C ALA A 90 -18.53 -1.38 -5.34
N ALA A 91 -18.32 -1.23 -4.03
CA ALA A 91 -19.27 -0.57 -3.13
C ALA A 91 -19.10 0.97 -3.09
N LEU A 92 -18.05 1.51 -3.72
CA LEU A 92 -17.83 2.95 -3.81
C LEU A 92 -18.67 3.60 -4.91
N GLN A 93 -18.88 4.91 -4.79
CA GLN A 93 -19.53 5.75 -5.79
C GLN A 93 -18.58 6.91 -6.13
N PRO A 94 -17.97 6.95 -7.33
CA PRO A 94 -18.05 5.94 -8.39
C PRO A 94 -17.33 4.61 -8.03
N PRO A 95 -17.71 3.49 -8.64
CA PRO A 95 -17.06 2.21 -8.43
C PRO A 95 -15.60 2.26 -8.91
N GLN A 96 -14.69 1.72 -8.09
CA GLN A 96 -13.25 1.68 -8.37
C GLN A 96 -12.86 0.44 -9.20
N ILE A 97 -11.68 0.50 -9.82
CA ILE A 97 -11.14 -0.56 -10.68
C ILE A 97 -10.95 -1.86 -9.89
N SER A 98 -11.54 -2.95 -10.38
CA SER A 98 -11.28 -4.29 -9.86
C SER A 98 -9.92 -4.82 -10.31
N MET A 99 -9.18 -5.44 -9.41
CA MET A 99 -7.87 -6.03 -9.72
C MET A 99 -7.95 -7.54 -9.89
N SER A 100 -7.20 -8.05 -10.86
CA SER A 100 -6.90 -9.47 -11.03
C SER A 100 -5.67 -9.88 -10.21
N TRP A 101 -5.41 -11.19 -10.13
CA TRP A 101 -4.20 -11.70 -9.48
C TRP A 101 -2.91 -11.31 -10.23
N ALA A 102 -2.98 -11.17 -11.56
CA ALA A 102 -1.85 -10.72 -12.37
C ALA A 102 -1.49 -9.28 -12.01
N ASP A 103 -2.50 -8.41 -11.94
CA ASP A 103 -2.31 -7.01 -11.53
C ASP A 103 -1.68 -6.91 -10.14
N VAL A 104 -2.10 -7.74 -9.18
CA VAL A 104 -1.49 -7.74 -7.84
C VAL A 104 0.02 -8.06 -7.89
N ILE A 105 0.46 -8.93 -8.81
CA ILE A 105 1.89 -9.23 -8.99
C ILE A 105 2.60 -8.03 -9.61
N ASP A 106 2.01 -7.41 -10.62
CA ASP A 106 2.61 -6.26 -11.31
C ASP A 106 2.72 -5.04 -10.38
N TYR A 107 1.67 -4.76 -9.60
CA TYR A 107 1.67 -3.71 -8.58
C TYR A 107 2.67 -3.98 -7.45
N ALA A 108 2.88 -5.24 -7.08
CA ALA A 108 3.92 -5.64 -6.13
C ALA A 108 5.31 -5.28 -6.62
N PHE A 109 5.57 -5.51 -7.91
CA PHE A 109 6.85 -5.26 -8.54
C PHE A 109 7.13 -3.75 -8.67
N LEU A 110 6.10 -2.97 -8.96
CA LEU A 110 6.22 -1.53 -9.19
C LEU A 110 6.04 -0.68 -7.91
N ALA A 111 5.74 -1.28 -6.75
CA ALA A 111 5.37 -0.57 -5.52
C ALA A 111 4.23 0.45 -5.74
N HIS A 112 3.18 0.02 -6.44
CA HIS A 112 2.15 0.91 -7.00
C HIS A 112 0.85 1.00 -6.21
N PHE A 113 0.79 0.40 -5.03
CA PHE A 113 -0.42 0.42 -4.20
C PHE A 113 -0.83 1.84 -3.74
N ASP A 114 0.10 2.79 -3.74
CA ASP A 114 -0.18 4.19 -3.37
C ASP A 114 -1.19 4.88 -4.31
N ILE A 115 -1.24 4.51 -5.60
CA ILE A 115 -2.25 5.07 -6.53
C ILE A 115 -3.65 4.65 -6.09
N LEU A 116 -3.80 3.43 -5.59
CA LEU A 116 -5.11 2.87 -5.23
C LEU A 116 -5.69 3.51 -3.96
N ARG A 117 -4.89 4.25 -3.17
CA ARG A 117 -5.36 4.95 -1.97
C ARG A 117 -6.16 6.21 -2.26
N ASP A 118 -6.10 6.73 -3.49
CA ASP A 118 -6.83 7.92 -3.91
C ASP A 118 -8.03 7.57 -4.79
N PRO A 119 -9.23 7.38 -4.21
CA PRO A 119 -10.45 7.07 -4.96
C PRO A 119 -10.92 8.24 -5.84
N GLU A 120 -10.50 9.48 -5.55
CA GLU A 120 -10.86 10.65 -6.36
C GLU A 120 -10.03 10.74 -7.66
N GLY A 121 -9.02 9.88 -7.82
CA GLY A 121 -8.18 9.83 -9.01
C GLY A 121 -7.26 11.04 -9.18
N SER A 122 -7.23 11.96 -8.20
CA SER A 122 -6.43 13.19 -8.24
C SER A 122 -4.93 12.92 -8.35
N ALA A 123 -4.47 11.79 -7.79
CA ALA A 123 -3.10 11.30 -7.88
C ALA A 123 -2.85 10.60 -9.22
N ALA A 124 -3.78 9.77 -9.70
CA ALA A 124 -3.66 9.03 -10.96
C ALA A 124 -3.61 9.94 -12.21
N LEU A 125 -4.17 11.15 -12.12
CA LEU A 125 -4.12 12.18 -13.16
C LEU A 125 -2.76 12.91 -13.23
N ARG A 126 -1.87 12.72 -12.25
CA ARG A 126 -0.58 13.43 -12.23
C ARG A 126 0.47 12.64 -12.99
N ALA A 127 1.29 13.33 -13.78
CA ALA A 127 2.35 12.72 -14.59
C ALA A 127 3.39 11.93 -13.78
N TRP A 128 3.56 12.23 -12.48
CA TRP A 128 4.45 11.46 -11.59
C TRP A 128 3.82 10.14 -11.11
N SER A 129 2.53 9.91 -11.32
CA SER A 129 1.88 8.67 -10.89
C SER A 129 2.11 7.52 -11.89
N ASP A 130 2.52 7.82 -13.13
CA ASP A 130 2.87 6.84 -14.15
C ASP A 130 4.00 5.91 -13.64
N PRO A 131 3.75 4.59 -13.58
CA PRO A 131 4.75 3.62 -13.15
C PRO A 131 6.06 3.66 -13.91
N LEU A 132 5.97 3.82 -15.22
CA LEU A 132 7.16 3.81 -16.05
C LEU A 132 7.97 5.07 -15.80
N ALA A 133 7.31 6.23 -15.73
CA ALA A 133 7.94 7.49 -15.39
C ALA A 133 8.63 7.45 -14.01
N ARG A 134 7.99 6.87 -12.98
CA ARG A 134 8.61 6.72 -11.65
C ARG A 134 9.83 5.82 -11.66
N ALA A 135 9.75 4.66 -12.32
CA ALA A 135 10.89 3.75 -12.42
C ALA A 135 12.08 4.42 -13.13
N LEU A 136 11.82 5.20 -14.18
CA LEU A 136 12.83 5.99 -14.87
C LEU A 136 13.41 7.11 -13.99
N MET A 137 12.58 7.83 -13.24
CA MET A 137 13.03 8.86 -12.30
C MET A 137 13.91 8.25 -11.19
N ASP A 138 13.49 7.14 -10.58
CA ASP A 138 14.28 6.44 -9.57
C ASP A 138 15.65 6.01 -10.11
N GLY A 139 15.68 5.46 -11.34
CA GLY A 139 16.92 5.12 -12.02
C GLY A 139 17.81 6.35 -12.25
N HIS A 140 17.24 7.43 -12.76
CA HIS A 140 17.94 8.69 -12.99
C HIS A 140 18.54 9.25 -11.69
N PHE A 141 17.75 9.37 -10.62
CA PHE A 141 18.20 9.91 -9.36
C PHE A 141 19.22 9.01 -8.66
N LYS A 142 19.10 7.68 -8.77
CA LYS A 142 20.15 6.75 -8.29
C LYS A 142 21.49 7.02 -8.97
N ILE A 143 21.50 7.27 -10.28
CA ILE A 143 22.72 7.60 -11.02
C ILE A 143 23.30 8.94 -10.55
N GLN A 144 22.46 9.97 -10.37
CA GLN A 144 22.93 11.27 -9.88
C GLN A 144 23.53 11.15 -8.47
N ARG A 145 22.84 10.47 -7.55
CA ARG A 145 23.34 10.23 -6.19
C ARG A 145 24.62 9.42 -6.17
N ALA A 146 24.77 8.42 -7.04
CA ALA A 146 26.02 7.66 -7.15
C ALA A 146 27.20 8.56 -7.56
N LYS A 147 26.99 9.52 -8.48
CA LYS A 147 28.03 10.49 -8.88
C LYS A 147 28.41 11.43 -7.75
N GLU A 148 27.43 11.89 -6.98
CA GLU A 148 27.66 12.71 -5.78
C GLU A 148 28.45 11.94 -4.72
N GLU A 149 28.06 10.69 -4.47
CA GLU A 149 28.70 9.82 -3.48
C GLU A 149 30.15 9.53 -3.85
N ILE A 150 30.48 9.34 -5.14
CA ILE A 150 31.87 9.21 -5.60
C ILE A 150 32.70 10.45 -5.24
N LYS A 151 32.17 11.66 -5.47
CA LYS A 151 32.88 12.90 -5.13
C LYS A 151 33.09 13.01 -3.63
N ARG A 152 32.07 12.68 -2.84
CA ARG A 152 32.14 12.68 -1.37
C ARG A 152 33.17 11.68 -0.86
N LEU A 153 33.13 10.43 -1.34
CA LEU A 153 34.08 9.38 -0.97
C LEU A 153 35.51 9.77 -1.30
N ASN A 154 35.77 10.42 -2.44
CA ASN A 154 37.12 10.92 -2.78
C ASN A 154 37.66 11.93 -1.76
N ILE A 155 36.80 12.77 -1.20
CA ILE A 155 37.18 13.72 -0.14
C ILE A 155 37.42 12.99 1.18
N GLU A 156 36.52 12.07 1.55
CA GLU A 156 36.63 11.28 2.78
C GLU A 156 37.88 10.40 2.80
N ILE A 157 38.23 9.76 1.68
CA ILE A 157 39.47 8.97 1.54
C ILE A 157 40.70 9.85 1.80
N ARG A 158 40.76 11.05 1.20
CA ARG A 158 41.89 11.97 1.43
C ARG A 158 41.99 12.41 2.88
N ARG A 159 40.86 12.76 3.51
CA ARG A 159 40.81 13.13 4.93
C ARG A 159 41.27 11.98 5.81
N PHE A 160 40.83 10.77 5.52
CA PHE A 160 41.23 9.57 6.25
C PHE A 160 42.74 9.30 6.15
N VAL A 161 43.31 9.42 4.94
CA VAL A 161 44.76 9.29 4.71
C VAL A 161 45.56 10.39 5.42
N THR A 162 45.03 11.61 5.52
CA THR A 162 45.73 12.72 6.18
C THR A 162 45.64 12.64 7.71
N TYR A 163 44.64 11.94 8.23
CA TYR A 163 44.44 11.72 9.67
C TYR A 163 45.29 10.56 10.22
N MET A 164 45.64 9.58 9.38
CA MET A 164 46.62 8.53 9.70
C MET A 164 48.04 9.06 9.63
#